data_AF-A0A7T7KU37-F1
#
_entry.id   AF-A0A7T7KU37-F1
#
_cell.length_a   1.000
_cell.length_b   1.000
_cell.length_c   1.000
_cell.angle_alpha   90.00
_cell.angle_beta   90.00
_cell.angle_gamma   90.00
#
_symmetry.space_group_name_H-M   'P 1'
#
loop_
_entity.id
_entity.type
_entity.pdbx_description
1 polymer ?
#
loop_
_entity_poly.entity_id
_entity_poly.type
_entity_poly.pdbx_seq_one_letter_code
_entity_poly.pdbx_strand_id
1 'polypeptide(L)'
;MLEGVLIAESLRAGVQLTGIPLRITKLTRVEMTDAGQDQPRLWTLLDFAADELEAERLADQLASSLSSTGGWYTDFHTSRETFVVFADKVFRYPRGQVGGRREAQDYGRSVGVPEQQLDWHT
;
A
#
# COMPACT_ATOMS: atom_id res chain seq x y z
N MET A 1 -0.30 -5.48 16.56
CA MET A 1 -1.37 -5.40 15.53
C MET A 1 -0.81 -4.60 14.38
N LEU A 2 -1.08 -5.00 13.14
CA LEU A 2 -0.77 -4.18 11.98
C LEU A 2 -2.01 -3.41 11.53
N GLU A 3 -1.79 -2.23 10.97
CA GLU A 3 -2.82 -1.33 10.45
C GLU A 3 -2.34 -0.73 9.12
N GLY A 4 -3.24 -0.62 8.15
CA GLY A 4 -2.90 -0.06 6.84
C GLY A 4 -4.11 0.28 6.00
N VAL A 5 -3.84 0.72 4.78
CA VAL A 5 -4.88 1.11 3.81
C VAL A 5 -4.63 0.47 2.46
N LEU A 6 -5.67 -0.14 1.90
CA LEU A 6 -5.64 -0.74 0.57
C LEU A 6 -6.65 -0.02 -0.33
N ILE A 7 -6.21 0.43 -1.49
CA ILE A 7 -7.11 0.88 -2.56
C ILE A 7 -7.49 -0.35 -3.39
N ALA A 8 -8.76 -0.72 -3.45
CA ALA A 8 -9.19 -1.93 -4.13
C ALA A 8 -8.79 -1.95 -5.62
N GLU A 9 -8.82 -0.78 -6.27
CA GLU A 9 -8.46 -0.59 -7.68
C GLU A 9 -6.96 -0.72 -7.96
N SER A 10 -6.11 -0.76 -6.92
CA SER A 10 -4.68 -1.05 -7.06
C SER A 10 -4.39 -2.53 -7.31
N LEU A 11 -5.35 -3.43 -7.05
CA LEU A 11 -5.18 -4.88 -7.22
C LEU A 11 -5.39 -5.31 -8.68
N ARG A 12 -4.66 -6.33 -9.12
CA ARG A 12 -4.91 -6.97 -10.42
C ARG A 12 -6.26 -7.70 -10.41
N ALA A 13 -6.97 -7.65 -11.53
CA ALA A 13 -8.22 -8.37 -11.71
C ALA A 13 -8.01 -9.88 -11.51
N GLY A 14 -8.88 -10.51 -10.72
CA GLY A 14 -8.85 -11.96 -10.45
C GLY A 14 -7.97 -12.39 -9.27
N VAL A 15 -7.21 -11.47 -8.67
CA VAL A 15 -6.46 -11.75 -7.43
C VAL A 15 -7.42 -12.06 -6.27
N GLN A 16 -6.99 -12.97 -5.41
CA GLN A 16 -7.66 -13.23 -4.13
C GLN A 16 -6.63 -13.14 -3.00
N LEU A 17 -6.88 -12.25 -2.04
CA LEU A 17 -6.13 -12.20 -0.78
C LEU A 17 -6.80 -13.17 0.19
N THR A 18 -6.12 -14.26 0.54
CA THR A 18 -6.70 -15.34 1.36
C THR A 18 -5.72 -15.85 2.41
N GLY A 19 -6.25 -16.54 3.42
CA GLY A 19 -5.44 -17.16 4.47
C GLY A 19 -4.86 -16.20 5.50
N ILE A 20 -5.17 -14.90 5.42
CA ILE A 20 -4.85 -13.87 6.41
C ILE A 20 -6.17 -13.17 6.80
N PRO A 21 -6.65 -13.31 8.05
CA PRO A 21 -7.86 -12.63 8.48
C PRO A 21 -7.65 -11.11 8.56
N LEU A 22 -8.20 -10.38 7.58
CA LEU A 22 -8.23 -8.93 7.60
C LEU A 22 -9.53 -8.43 8.24
N ARG A 23 -9.42 -7.55 9.23
CA ARG A 23 -10.55 -6.79 9.75
C ARG A 23 -10.62 -5.45 9.03
N ILE A 24 -11.66 -5.22 8.25
CA ILE A 24 -11.94 -3.89 7.70
C ILE A 24 -12.42 -2.99 8.83
N THR A 25 -11.70 -1.90 9.08
CA THR A 25 -12.01 -0.93 10.15
C THR A 25 -12.74 0.29 9.61
N LYS A 26 -12.52 0.64 8.35
CA LYS A 26 -13.22 1.71 7.64
C LYS A 26 -13.22 1.44 6.14
N LEU A 27 -14.30 1.85 5.47
CA LEU A 27 -14.45 1.81 4.03
C LEU A 27 -14.80 3.21 3.54
N THR A 28 -14.05 3.72 2.57
CA THR A 28 -14.25 5.04 1.98
C THR A 28 -14.32 4.93 0.46
N ARG A 29 -15.26 5.66 -0.15
CA ARG A 29 -15.29 5.86 -1.60
C ARG A 29 -15.02 7.32 -1.90
N VAL A 30 -14.01 7.61 -2.71
CA VAL A 30 -13.56 8.97 -3.01
C VAL A 30 -13.31 9.13 -4.50
N GLU A 31 -13.72 10.27 -5.03
CA GLU A 31 -13.36 10.68 -6.40
C GLU A 31 -12.07 11.50 -6.34
N MET A 32 -11.02 11.01 -6.99
CA MET A 32 -9.73 11.67 -7.11
C MET A 32 -9.75 12.68 -8.25
N THR A 33 -9.48 13.94 -7.90
CA THR A 33 -9.33 15.04 -8.84
C THR A 33 -8.02 14.96 -9.61
N ASP A 34 -6.98 14.40 -8.99
CA ASP A 34 -5.60 14.35 -9.49
C ASP A 34 -5.06 12.91 -9.53
N ALA A 35 -5.88 11.99 -10.07
CA ALA A 35 -5.46 10.61 -10.31
C ALA A 35 -4.30 10.55 -11.33
N GLY A 36 -3.36 9.62 -11.15
CA GLY A 36 -2.33 9.33 -12.16
C GLY A 36 -2.96 8.92 -13.49
N GLN A 37 -2.23 9.06 -14.61
CA GLN A 37 -2.80 8.89 -15.96
C GLN A 37 -3.52 7.54 -16.16
N ASP A 38 -3.01 6.47 -15.56
CA ASP A 38 -3.59 5.12 -15.66
C ASP A 38 -4.36 4.69 -14.41
N GLN A 39 -4.66 5.62 -13.49
CA GLN A 39 -5.46 5.35 -12.29
C GLN A 39 -6.92 5.74 -12.55
N PRO A 40 -7.92 4.93 -12.12
CA PRO A 40 -9.31 5.33 -12.22
C PRO A 40 -9.58 6.53 -11.30
N ARG A 41 -10.61 7.32 -11.59
CA ARG A 41 -10.96 8.47 -10.75
C ARG A 41 -11.65 8.08 -9.46
N LEU A 42 -12.41 7.00 -9.43
CA LEU A 42 -13.15 6.57 -8.24
C LEU A 42 -12.38 5.47 -7.52
N TRP A 43 -11.96 5.73 -6.28
CA TRP A 43 -11.22 4.78 -5.45
C TRP A 43 -12.08 4.26 -4.31
N THR A 44 -11.85 3.00 -3.97
CA THR A 44 -12.40 2.32 -2.80
C THR A 44 -11.27 2.03 -1.82
N LEU A 45 -11.15 2.85 -0.78
CA LEU A 45 -10.15 2.69 0.27
C LEU A 45 -10.72 1.77 1.36
N LEU A 46 -9.91 0.78 1.74
CA LEU A 46 -10.16 -0.18 2.78
C LEU A 46 -9.08 0.00 3.85
N ASP A 47 -9.42 0.70 4.93
CA ASP A 47 -8.60 0.68 6.13
C ASP A 47 -8.76 -0.70 6.78
N PHE A 48 -7.65 -1.36 7.09
CA PHE A 48 -7.66 -2.70 7.65
C PHE A 48 -6.73 -2.84 8.84
N ALA A 49 -7.02 -3.85 9.67
CA ALA A 49 -6.15 -4.32 10.73
C ALA A 49 -6.01 -5.85 10.67
N ALA A 50 -4.87 -6.36 11.11
CA ALA A 50 -4.61 -7.80 11.23
C ALA A 50 -3.62 -8.11 12.36
N ASP A 51 -3.40 -9.41 12.62
CA ASP A 51 -2.32 -9.83 13.51
C ASP A 51 -0.97 -9.36 12.96
N GLU A 52 -0.12 -8.84 13.84
CA GLU A 52 1.23 -8.37 13.47
C GLU A 52 2.14 -9.53 13.05
N LEU A 53 1.86 -10.76 13.49
CA LEU A 53 2.56 -11.96 13.04
C LEU A 53 2.34 -12.24 11.53
N GLU A 54 1.27 -11.71 10.94
CA GLU A 54 0.98 -11.88 9.51
C GLU A 54 1.64 -10.80 8.64
N ALA A 55 2.39 -9.84 9.22
CA ALA A 55 2.91 -8.68 8.51
C ALA A 55 3.75 -9.04 7.26
N GLU A 56 4.76 -9.90 7.41
CA GLU A 56 5.62 -10.29 6.29
C GLU A 56 4.84 -11.06 5.21
N ARG A 57 4.00 -12.00 5.64
CA ARG A 57 3.18 -12.81 4.72
C ARG A 57 2.16 -11.95 3.97
N LEU A 58 1.59 -10.94 4.63
CA LEU A 58 0.68 -9.99 4.01
C LEU A 58 1.41 -9.11 3.00
N ALA A 59 2.61 -8.61 3.33
CA ALA A 59 3.42 -7.84 2.40
C ALA A 59 3.72 -8.63 1.12
N ASP A 60 4.11 -9.90 1.24
CA ASP A 60 4.40 -10.76 0.09
C ASP A 60 3.15 -11.03 -0.77
N GLN A 61 2.01 -11.30 -0.13
CA GLN A 61 0.74 -11.46 -0.85
C GLN A 61 0.33 -10.17 -1.56
N LEU A 62 0.47 -9.02 -0.92
CA LEU A 62 0.16 -7.72 -1.53
C LEU A 62 1.12 -7.41 -2.69
N ALA A 63 2.41 -7.64 -2.55
CA ALA A 63 3.40 -7.42 -3.60
C ALA A 63 3.09 -8.25 -4.86
N SER A 64 2.64 -9.49 -4.67
CA SER A 64 2.20 -10.37 -5.77
C SER A 64 0.77 -10.09 -6.27
N SER A 65 0.07 -9.13 -5.68
CA SER A 65 -1.34 -8.83 -5.97
C SER A 65 -1.55 -7.49 -6.65
N LEU A 66 -0.69 -6.52 -6.33
CA LEU A 66 -0.75 -5.17 -6.88
C LEU A 66 -0.51 -5.16 -8.39
N SER A 67 -1.19 -4.23 -9.05
CA SER A 67 -0.93 -3.90 -10.45
C SER A 67 0.42 -3.19 -10.59
N SER A 68 1.23 -3.62 -11.55
CA SER A 68 2.48 -2.96 -11.91
C SER A 68 2.27 -1.73 -12.80
N THR A 69 1.05 -1.49 -13.27
CA THR A 69 0.68 -0.32 -14.07
C THR A 69 -0.15 0.66 -13.24
N GLY A 70 0.05 1.96 -13.47
CA GLY A 70 -0.67 3.02 -12.77
C GLY A 70 -0.02 3.51 -11.48
N GLY A 71 1.21 3.12 -11.17
CA GLY A 71 1.97 3.68 -10.05
C GLY A 71 1.26 3.48 -8.72
N TRP A 72 0.99 2.22 -8.34
CA TRP A 72 0.31 1.88 -7.10
C TRP A 72 1.28 1.42 -6.02
N TYR A 73 0.90 1.72 -4.78
CA TYR A 73 1.45 1.09 -3.59
C TYR A 73 0.35 0.96 -2.54
N THR A 74 0.60 0.13 -1.55
CA THR A 74 -0.14 0.10 -0.28
C THR A 74 0.89 0.14 0.83
N ASP A 75 0.55 0.82 1.92
CA ASP A 75 1.35 0.80 3.11
C ASP A 75 0.55 0.29 4.30
N PHE A 76 1.29 -0.33 5.21
CA PHE A 76 0.80 -0.67 6.52
C PHE A 76 1.96 -0.60 7.50
N HIS A 77 1.63 -0.51 8.78
CA HIS A 77 2.63 -0.47 9.82
C HIS A 77 2.23 -1.34 11.01
N THR A 78 3.23 -1.72 11.77
CA THR A 78 3.07 -2.29 13.09
C THR A 78 3.45 -1.24 14.13
N SER A 79 3.58 -1.65 15.39
CA SER A 79 4.16 -0.79 16.42
C SER A 79 5.65 -0.47 16.19
N ARG A 80 6.36 -1.28 15.40
CA ARG A 80 7.82 -1.23 15.26
C ARG A 80 8.29 -0.95 13.84
N GLU A 81 7.51 -1.31 12.84
CA GLU A 81 7.96 -1.33 11.45
C GLU A 81 6.91 -0.71 10.53
N THR A 82 7.38 -0.13 9.44
CA THR A 82 6.56 0.31 8.30
C THR A 82 6.88 -0.57 7.11
N PHE A 83 5.83 -0.97 6.39
CA PHE A 83 5.87 -1.69 5.14
C PHE A 83 5.28 -0.79 4.06
N VAL A 84 6.05 -0.54 3.00
CA VAL A 84 5.55 0.06 1.77
C VAL A 84 5.68 -0.98 0.67
N VAL A 85 4.54 -1.36 0.11
CA VAL A 85 4.42 -2.49 -0.81
C VAL A 85 4.03 -1.98 -2.19
N PHE A 86 4.88 -2.27 -3.16
CA PHE A 86 4.64 -2.08 -4.58
C PHE A 86 4.47 -3.44 -5.26
N ALA A 87 4.06 -3.46 -6.53
CA ALA A 87 4.12 -4.68 -7.31
C ALA A 87 5.56 -5.25 -7.31
N ASP A 88 5.68 -6.51 -6.90
CA ASP A 88 6.93 -7.28 -6.84
C ASP A 88 8.06 -6.68 -5.97
N LYS A 89 7.78 -5.68 -5.13
CA LYS A 89 8.78 -5.02 -4.28
C LYS A 89 8.20 -4.58 -2.94
N VAL A 90 8.86 -4.98 -1.85
CA VAL A 90 8.54 -4.56 -0.49
C VAL A 90 9.69 -3.75 0.08
N PHE A 91 9.38 -2.60 0.67
CA PHE A 91 10.27 -1.86 1.56
C PHE A 91 9.80 -2.05 2.99
N ARG A 92 10.71 -2.47 3.86
CA ARG A 92 10.47 -2.67 5.29
C ARG A 92 11.53 -1.89 6.06
N TYR A 93 11.09 -1.07 7.00
CA TYR A 93 12.01 -0.26 7.81
C TYR A 93 11.43 0.05 9.20
N PRO A 94 12.26 0.34 10.21
CA PRO A 94 11.79 0.73 11.53
C PRO A 94 10.87 1.96 11.48
N ARG A 95 9.84 1.99 12.32
CA ARG A 95 8.88 3.10 12.38
C ARG A 95 9.62 4.42 12.65
N GLY A 96 9.34 5.44 11.82
CA GLY A 96 9.99 6.75 11.91
C GLY A 96 11.39 6.82 11.30
N GLN A 97 11.92 5.74 10.70
CA GLN A 97 13.22 5.78 10.03
C GLN A 97 13.13 6.55 8.70
N VAL A 98 13.76 7.74 8.66
CA VAL A 98 13.79 8.62 7.48
C VAL A 98 14.47 7.97 6.27
N GLY A 99 15.54 7.20 6.49
CA GLY A 99 16.30 6.55 5.42
C GLY A 99 15.46 5.55 4.61
N GLY A 100 14.84 4.57 5.28
CA GLY A 100 13.97 3.59 4.63
C GLY A 100 12.75 4.23 3.98
N ARG A 101 12.16 5.26 4.61
CA ARG A 101 11.07 6.03 3.99
C ARG A 101 11.50 6.67 2.67
N ARG A 102 12.65 7.34 2.67
CA ARG A 102 13.19 8.00 1.47
C ARG A 102 13.44 7.01 0.35
N GLU A 103 14.00 5.85 0.65
CA GLU A 103 14.24 4.79 -0.35
C GLU A 103 12.92 4.33 -1.00
N ALA A 104 11.87 4.13 -0.20
CA ALA A 104 10.55 3.78 -0.70
C ALA A 104 9.91 4.92 -1.54
N GLN A 105 10.07 6.18 -1.15
CA GLN A 105 9.62 7.34 -1.94
C GLN A 105 10.35 7.43 -3.28
N ASP A 106 11.68 7.28 -3.26
CA ASP A 106 12.51 7.33 -4.46
C ASP A 106 12.14 6.20 -5.44
N TYR A 107 11.87 5.00 -4.92
CA TYR A 107 11.35 3.90 -5.73
C TYR A 107 9.95 4.20 -6.27
N GLY A 108 9.02 4.68 -5.44
CA GLY A 108 7.67 5.05 -5.87
C GLY A 108 7.69 6.05 -7.03
N ARG A 109 8.53 7.08 -6.94
CA ARG A 109 8.74 8.05 -8.02
C ARG A 109 9.28 7.38 -9.28
N SER A 110 10.21 6.44 -9.14
CA SER A 110 10.79 5.71 -10.28
C SER A 110 9.78 4.82 -11.02
N VAL A 111 8.74 4.33 -10.34
CA VAL A 111 7.68 3.48 -10.91
C VAL A 111 6.41 4.27 -11.27
N GLY A 112 6.48 5.60 -11.24
CA GLY A 112 5.42 6.48 -11.73
C GLY A 112 4.31 6.80 -10.73
N VAL A 113 4.53 6.59 -9.42
CA VAL A 113 3.62 7.12 -8.39
C VAL A 113 3.66 8.66 -8.45
N PRO A 114 2.51 9.35 -8.53
CA PRO A 114 2.46 10.80 -8.50
C PRO A 114 3.09 11.39 -7.22
N GLU A 115 3.84 12.49 -7.33
CA GLU A 115 4.56 13.10 -6.19
C GLU A 115 3.64 13.47 -5.03
N GLN A 116 2.41 13.94 -5.33
CA GLN A 116 1.40 14.27 -4.33
C GLN A 116 0.90 13.06 -3.54
N GLN A 117 1.11 11.84 -4.04
CA GLN A 117 0.79 10.60 -3.33
C GLN A 117 2.00 10.07 -2.52
N LEU A 118 3.16 10.72 -2.64
CA LEU A 118 4.39 10.39 -1.91
C LEU A 118 4.72 11.44 -0.82
N ASP A 119 3.78 12.32 -0.50
CA ASP A 119 3.88 13.41 0.48
C ASP A 119 3.82 12.92 1.95
N TRP A 120 4.44 11.76 2.21
CA TRP A 120 4.43 11.10 3.51
C TRP A 120 5.11 11.97 4.56
N HIS A 121 4.30 12.63 5.38
CA HIS A 121 4.77 13.34 6.54
C HIS A 121 4.84 12.40 7.75
N THR A 122 6.03 12.39 8.38
CA THR A 122 6.40 11.69 9.64
C THR A 122 6.93 10.26 9.54
#